data_AF-A0A1F3NHH3-F1
#
_entry.id   AF-A0A1F3NHH3-F1
#
_cell.length_a   1.000
_cell.length_b   1.000
_cell.length_c   1.000
_cell.angle_alpha   90.00
_cell.angle_beta   90.00
_cell.angle_gamma   90.00
#
_symmetry.space_group_name_H-M   'P 1'
#
loop_
_entity.id
_entity.type
_entity.pdbx_description
1 polymer ?
#
loop_
_entity_poly.entity_id
_entity_poly.type
_entity_poly.pdbx_seq_one_letter_code
_entity_poly.pdbx_strand_id
1 'polypeptide(L)'
;MPRTNFQELLDAGVHFGHLKRKWNPAMAPYIFMERNGIHIIDLEKTVVKLDEAASAVKHIAKSGKKILFVATKKQAKEIVAEKVKLVNMPYVTERWPGGMLTNFPTIRKAVKKMGSIDKMATDGTFTNLSKRERLQVTRQRAKLEKTLGSIVDLTRLPSALFVVDVCKEHIAVREAKRLGIPVFAMVDTNSDPSDIEFPIPANDDASKSISLIIGILCQAIEEGLDERKLEKDKEPSQKDKKFIRKELEIKDLPDSVIEAIVEEEEEVEVDEEPATEETEEEETTAEVDENEEE
;
A
#
# COMPACT_ATOMS: atom_id res chain seq x y z
N MET A 1 13.54 12.15 -7.04
CA MET A 1 12.70 13.21 -7.64
C MET A 1 11.41 13.32 -6.83
N PRO A 2 10.83 14.52 -6.68
CA PRO A 2 9.54 14.67 -6.00
C PRO A 2 8.48 13.85 -6.75
N ARG A 3 7.67 13.08 -6.02
CA ARG A 3 6.65 12.20 -6.63
C ARG A 3 5.44 12.98 -7.15
N THR A 4 5.37 14.28 -6.86
CA THR A 4 4.24 15.14 -7.19
C THR A 4 4.68 16.51 -7.66
N ASN A 5 3.84 17.11 -8.51
CA ASN A 5 3.98 18.51 -8.89
C ASN A 5 3.05 19.39 -8.04
N PHE A 6 3.54 20.56 -7.61
CA PHE A 6 2.76 21.56 -6.88
C PHE A 6 1.46 21.91 -7.62
N GLN A 7 1.54 22.05 -8.95
CA GLN A 7 0.39 22.41 -9.78
C GLN A 7 -0.72 21.34 -9.72
N GLU A 8 -0.35 20.05 -9.68
CA GLU A 8 -1.33 18.95 -9.59
C GLU A 8 -2.06 18.96 -8.25
N LEU A 9 -1.34 19.23 -7.15
CA LEU A 9 -1.94 19.36 -5.81
C LEU A 9 -2.88 20.58 -5.73
N LEU A 10 -2.51 21.67 -6.40
CA LEU A 10 -3.33 22.88 -6.50
C LEU A 10 -4.63 22.60 -7.26
N ASP A 11 -4.53 21.99 -8.45
CA ASP A 11 -5.66 21.68 -9.34
C ASP A 11 -6.61 20.63 -8.74
N ALA A 12 -6.07 19.67 -7.97
CA ALA A 12 -6.85 18.68 -7.24
C ALA A 12 -7.55 19.25 -5.99
N GLY A 13 -7.23 20.48 -5.58
CA GLY A 13 -7.84 21.15 -4.43
C GLY A 13 -7.35 20.63 -3.08
N VAL A 14 -6.11 20.13 -3.01
CA VAL A 14 -5.49 19.58 -1.79
C VAL A 14 -5.27 20.65 -0.71
N HIS A 15 -5.07 21.89 -1.14
CA HIS A 15 -4.76 23.04 -0.28
C HIS A 15 -5.96 23.58 0.52
N PHE A 16 -7.20 23.19 0.20
CA PHE A 16 -8.36 23.67 0.92
C PHE A 16 -8.52 22.95 2.25
N GLY A 17 -8.46 23.68 3.35
CA GLY A 17 -8.82 23.18 4.66
C GLY A 17 -10.27 23.50 5.05
N HIS A 18 -10.52 23.46 6.36
CA HIS A 18 -11.81 23.78 6.96
C HIS A 18 -11.94 25.26 7.36
N LEU A 19 -13.14 25.62 7.81
CA LEU A 19 -13.45 26.94 8.37
C LEU A 19 -12.61 27.24 9.61
N LYS A 20 -12.22 28.51 9.79
CA LYS A 20 -11.45 29.00 10.95
C LYS A 20 -11.95 28.52 12.30
N ARG A 21 -13.27 28.46 12.51
CA ARG A 21 -13.86 28.03 13.79
C ARG A 21 -13.68 26.54 14.12
N LYS A 22 -13.29 25.71 13.16
CA LYS A 22 -13.15 24.25 13.29
C LYS A 22 -11.69 23.79 13.36
N TRP A 23 -10.74 24.71 13.23
CA TRP A 23 -9.33 24.34 13.14
C TRP A 23 -8.78 23.85 14.48
N ASN A 24 -7.72 23.04 14.39
CA ASN A 24 -6.93 22.59 15.53
C ASN A 24 -5.63 23.40 15.60
N PRO A 25 -5.29 24.01 16.75
CA PRO A 25 -4.04 24.76 16.93
C PRO A 25 -2.77 23.97 16.59
N ALA A 26 -2.76 22.65 16.77
CA ALA A 26 -1.62 21.80 16.43
C ALA A 26 -1.32 21.76 14.92
N MET A 27 -2.29 22.14 14.07
CA MET A 27 -2.10 22.27 12.62
C MET A 27 -1.50 23.62 12.20
N ALA A 28 -1.25 24.56 13.13
CA ALA A 28 -0.65 25.86 12.82
C ALA A 28 0.62 25.79 11.95
N PRO A 29 1.56 24.83 12.16
CA PRO A 29 2.75 24.73 11.32
C PRO A 29 2.47 24.38 9.86
N TYR A 30 1.33 23.76 9.55
CA TYR A 30 0.97 23.30 8.20
C TYR A 30 0.00 24.24 7.47
N ILE A 31 -0.52 25.25 8.16
CA ILE A 31 -1.45 26.24 7.58
C ILE A 31 -0.62 27.39 7.03
N PHE A 32 -0.84 27.72 5.76
CA PHE A 32 -0.18 28.84 5.08
C PHE A 32 -0.86 30.17 5.42
N MET A 33 -2.17 30.27 5.18
CA MET A 33 -2.94 31.48 5.44
C MET A 33 -4.44 31.20 5.61
N GLU A 34 -5.21 32.23 5.91
CA GLU A 34 -6.68 32.19 5.89
C GLU A 34 -7.20 33.08 4.75
N ARG A 35 -8.14 32.59 3.95
CA ARG A 35 -8.82 33.36 2.91
C ARG A 35 -10.31 33.08 2.95
N ASN A 36 -11.13 34.12 3.00
CA ASN A 36 -12.60 34.02 3.05
C ASN A 36 -13.12 33.11 4.18
N GLY A 37 -12.42 33.08 5.33
CA GLY A 37 -12.80 32.25 6.48
C GLY A 37 -12.43 30.76 6.39
N ILE A 38 -11.71 30.36 5.34
CA ILE A 38 -11.21 28.99 5.12
C ILE A 38 -9.68 29.01 5.29
N HIS A 39 -9.14 28.02 5.99
CA HIS A 39 -7.69 27.83 6.08
C HIS A 39 -7.14 27.22 4.79
N ILE A 40 -6.03 27.76 4.32
CA ILE A 40 -5.27 27.23 3.20
C ILE A 40 -4.07 26.48 3.76
N ILE A 41 -3.94 25.22 3.40
CA ILE A 41 -2.83 24.34 3.75
C ILE A 41 -1.63 24.67 2.86
N ASP A 42 -0.45 24.66 3.48
CA ASP A 42 0.83 24.88 2.81
C ASP A 42 1.23 23.65 1.98
N LEU A 43 1.10 23.77 0.65
CA LEU A 43 1.37 22.67 -0.27
C LEU A 43 2.84 22.29 -0.35
N GLU A 44 3.78 23.21 -0.08
CA GLU A 44 5.21 22.85 -0.07
C GLU A 44 5.49 21.83 1.03
N LYS A 45 4.87 22.04 2.21
CA LYS A 45 4.93 21.07 3.31
C LYS A 45 4.21 19.78 2.96
N THR A 46 3.10 19.85 2.23
CA THR A 46 2.41 18.66 1.74
C THR A 46 3.30 17.83 0.83
N VAL A 47 4.01 18.44 -0.13
CA VAL A 47 4.94 17.73 -1.03
C VAL A 47 6.02 17.00 -0.23
N VAL A 48 6.70 17.70 0.68
CA VAL A 48 7.76 17.10 1.52
C VAL A 48 7.23 15.94 2.35
N LYS A 49 6.10 16.13 3.04
CA LYS A 49 5.51 15.10 3.90
C LYS A 49 4.97 13.92 3.12
N LEU A 50 4.46 14.16 1.92
CA LEU A 50 3.98 13.12 1.02
C LEU A 50 5.15 12.28 0.49
N ASP A 51 6.27 12.90 0.13
CA ASP A 51 7.47 12.18 -0.31
C ASP A 51 8.08 11.34 0.83
N GLU A 52 8.13 11.87 2.06
CA GLU A 52 8.53 11.12 3.27
C GLU A 52 7.60 9.90 3.49
N ALA A 53 6.29 10.12 3.45
CA ALA A 53 5.30 9.06 3.64
C ALA A 53 5.38 8.00 2.53
N ALA A 54 5.49 8.40 1.27
CA ALA A 54 5.59 7.51 0.12
C ALA A 54 6.87 6.66 0.17
N SER A 55 8.00 7.25 0.56
CA SER A 55 9.27 6.53 0.72
C SER A 55 9.16 5.47 1.82
N ALA A 56 8.62 5.81 2.99
CA ALA A 56 8.41 4.86 4.07
C ALA A 56 7.43 3.73 3.70
N VAL A 57 6.32 4.08 3.03
CA VAL A 57 5.34 3.12 2.51
C VAL A 57 5.98 2.15 1.49
N LYS A 58 6.81 2.66 0.57
CA LYS A 58 7.57 1.86 -0.38
C LYS A 58 8.48 0.85 0.32
N HIS A 59 9.24 1.27 1.33
CA HIS A 59 10.10 0.36 2.10
C HIS A 59 9.31 -0.74 2.85
N ILE A 60 8.14 -0.40 3.38
CA ILE A 60 7.26 -1.38 4.05
C ILE A 60 6.72 -2.40 3.03
N ALA A 61 6.31 -1.94 1.84
CA ALA A 61 5.84 -2.79 0.75
C ALA A 61 6.96 -3.71 0.23
N LYS A 62 8.18 -3.17 0.06
CA LYS A 62 9.39 -3.92 -0.30
C LYS A 62 9.73 -5.03 0.69
N SER A 63 9.55 -4.77 1.99
CA SER A 63 9.68 -5.81 3.03
C SER A 63 8.60 -6.91 2.95
N GLY A 64 7.60 -6.78 2.05
CA GLY A 64 6.50 -7.71 1.91
C GLY A 64 5.42 -7.62 2.98
N LYS A 65 5.45 -6.55 3.77
CA LYS A 65 4.50 -6.31 4.85
C LYS A 65 3.23 -5.66 4.30
N LYS A 66 2.10 -5.90 4.96
CA LYS A 66 0.80 -5.36 4.55
C LYS A 66 0.50 -4.04 5.23
N ILE A 67 -0.03 -3.10 4.44
CA ILE A 67 -0.46 -1.76 4.87
C ILE A 67 -1.98 -1.74 4.82
N LEU A 68 -2.63 -1.39 5.92
CA LEU A 68 -4.09 -1.34 6.01
C LEU A 68 -4.58 0.08 5.75
N PHE A 69 -5.39 0.26 4.71
CA PHE A 69 -6.02 1.55 4.41
C PHE A 69 -7.36 1.66 5.12
N VAL A 70 -7.67 2.81 5.73
CA VAL A 70 -8.92 3.04 6.48
C VAL A 70 -9.53 4.36 6.03
N ALA A 71 -10.78 4.29 5.56
CA ALA A 71 -11.51 5.46 5.10
C ALA A 71 -13.03 5.22 5.12
N THR A 72 -13.74 5.69 6.15
CA THR A 72 -15.21 5.52 6.21
C THR A 72 -15.99 6.70 5.59
N LYS A 73 -15.27 7.76 5.20
CA LYS A 73 -15.82 8.97 4.60
C LYS A 73 -16.39 8.68 3.20
N LYS A 74 -17.60 9.18 2.91
CA LYS A 74 -18.34 8.86 1.67
C LYS A 74 -17.52 9.14 0.41
N GLN A 75 -16.80 10.26 0.40
CA GLN A 75 -15.97 10.72 -0.70
C GLN A 75 -14.74 9.84 -0.96
N ALA A 76 -14.30 9.08 0.05
CA ALA A 76 -13.10 8.25 0.01
C ALA A 76 -13.40 6.76 -0.23
N LYS A 77 -14.61 6.28 0.11
CA LYS A 77 -14.93 4.83 0.11
C LYS A 77 -14.61 4.14 -1.22
N GLU A 78 -15.15 4.68 -2.31
CA GLU A 78 -15.01 4.08 -3.65
C GLU A 78 -13.57 4.20 -4.15
N ILE A 79 -12.96 5.37 -3.97
CA ILE A 79 -11.57 5.65 -4.37
C ILE A 79 -10.59 4.68 -3.71
N VAL A 80 -10.71 4.51 -2.39
CA VAL A 80 -9.84 3.61 -1.61
C VAL A 80 -10.09 2.16 -2.05
N ALA A 81 -11.35 1.75 -2.19
CA ALA A 81 -11.68 0.39 -2.61
C ALA A 81 -11.16 0.06 -4.02
N GLU A 82 -11.20 1.01 -4.96
CA GLU A 82 -10.74 0.80 -6.32
C GLU A 82 -9.20 0.80 -6.38
N LYS A 83 -8.55 1.86 -5.91
CA LYS A 83 -7.09 2.03 -6.05
C LYS A 83 -6.28 1.06 -5.19
N VAL A 84 -6.71 0.79 -3.96
CA VAL A 84 -5.97 -0.08 -3.03
C VAL A 84 -6.13 -1.56 -3.39
N LYS A 85 -7.27 -1.92 -4.00
CA LYS A 85 -7.49 -3.27 -4.51
C LYS A 85 -6.55 -3.63 -5.66
N LEU A 86 -6.20 -2.66 -6.52
CA LEU A 86 -5.24 -2.88 -7.62
C LEU A 86 -3.86 -3.30 -7.10
N VAL A 87 -3.39 -2.70 -6.00
CA VAL A 87 -2.09 -3.03 -5.37
C VAL A 87 -2.17 -4.19 -4.37
N ASN A 88 -3.31 -4.88 -4.29
CA ASN A 88 -3.54 -6.03 -3.41
C ASN A 88 -3.20 -5.77 -1.93
N MET A 89 -3.57 -4.59 -1.44
CA MET A 89 -3.45 -4.20 -0.04
C MET A 89 -4.82 -4.23 0.67
N PRO A 90 -4.86 -4.56 1.97
CA PRO A 90 -6.11 -4.60 2.71
C PRO A 90 -6.65 -3.18 2.97
N TYR A 91 -7.96 -3.02 2.95
CA TYR A 91 -8.63 -1.72 3.17
C TYR A 91 -9.93 -1.83 3.95
N VAL A 92 -10.36 -0.81 4.69
CA VAL A 92 -11.64 -0.77 5.40
C VAL A 92 -12.37 0.51 5.01
N THR A 93 -13.46 0.37 4.25
CA THR A 93 -14.21 1.51 3.72
C THR A 93 -15.57 1.73 4.38
N GLU A 94 -16.10 0.74 5.10
CA GLU A 94 -17.44 0.86 5.68
C GLU A 94 -17.44 1.46 7.08
N ARG A 95 -17.21 0.63 8.08
CA ARG A 95 -17.20 1.03 9.48
C ARG A 95 -16.04 0.34 10.14
N TRP A 96 -15.24 1.11 10.88
CA TRP A 96 -14.23 0.56 11.77
C TRP A 96 -14.90 -0.06 13.01
N PRO A 97 -14.86 -1.40 13.19
CA PRO A 97 -15.31 -2.00 14.44
C PRO A 97 -14.25 -1.73 15.52
N GLY A 98 -14.67 -1.22 16.68
CA GLY A 98 -13.77 -1.08 17.82
C GLY A 98 -13.20 -2.45 18.23
N GLY A 99 -11.91 -2.49 18.52
CA GLY A 99 -11.19 -3.74 18.79
C GLY A 99 -10.65 -4.42 17.54
N MET A 100 -10.64 -3.75 16.38
CA MET A 100 -10.21 -4.38 15.13
C MET A 100 -8.74 -4.83 15.17
N LEU A 101 -7.87 -3.98 15.70
CA LEU A 101 -6.45 -4.28 15.84
C LEU A 101 -6.16 -4.86 17.24
N THR A 102 -6.73 -4.24 18.27
CA THR A 102 -6.47 -4.62 19.67
C THR A 102 -7.08 -5.95 20.09
N ASN A 103 -8.14 -6.40 19.42
CA ASN A 103 -8.76 -7.73 19.60
C ASN A 103 -8.81 -8.50 18.27
N PHE A 104 -7.67 -8.52 17.57
CA PHE A 104 -7.52 -9.21 16.29
C PHE A 104 -7.93 -10.70 16.28
N PRO A 105 -7.71 -11.50 17.35
CA PRO A 105 -8.20 -12.88 17.38
C PRO A 105 -9.72 -13.00 17.20
N THR A 106 -10.50 -12.03 17.70
CA THR A 106 -11.96 -12.03 17.55
C THR A 106 -12.38 -11.64 16.14
N ILE A 107 -11.71 -10.67 15.52
CA ILE A 107 -11.93 -10.32 14.11
C ILE A 107 -11.60 -11.50 13.20
N ARG A 108 -10.50 -12.21 13.45
CA ARG A 108 -10.13 -13.40 12.70
C ARG A 108 -11.19 -14.51 12.80
N LYS A 109 -11.85 -14.66 13.95
CA LYS A 109 -13.00 -15.58 14.08
C LYS A 109 -14.17 -15.17 13.19
N ALA A 110 -14.45 -13.87 13.07
CA ALA A 110 -15.50 -13.36 12.19
C ALA A 110 -15.16 -13.60 10.70
N VAL A 111 -13.91 -13.38 10.30
CA VAL A 111 -13.40 -13.70 8.95
C VAL A 111 -13.48 -15.21 8.68
N LYS A 112 -13.06 -16.06 9.63
CA LYS A 112 -13.18 -17.51 9.50
C LYS A 112 -14.63 -17.96 9.36
N LYS A 113 -15.57 -17.29 10.05
CA LYS A 113 -17.01 -17.54 9.90
C LYS A 113 -17.48 -17.24 8.49
N MET A 114 -16.97 -16.18 7.87
CA MET A 114 -17.27 -15.86 6.47
C MET A 114 -16.87 -17.01 5.53
N GLY A 115 -15.63 -17.49 5.64
CA GLY A 115 -15.16 -18.65 4.86
C GLY A 115 -15.91 -19.95 5.16
N SER A 116 -16.41 -20.15 6.40
CA SER A 116 -17.26 -21.30 6.72
C SER A 116 -18.62 -21.24 6.01
N ILE A 117 -19.17 -20.04 5.81
CA ILE A 117 -20.42 -19.84 5.07
C ILE A 117 -20.20 -20.14 3.58
N ASP A 118 -19.06 -19.73 3.02
CA ASP A 118 -18.71 -20.04 1.64
C ASP A 118 -18.56 -21.55 1.41
N LYS A 119 -17.94 -22.27 2.36
CA LYS A 119 -17.86 -23.73 2.33
C LYS A 119 -19.23 -24.40 2.42
N MET A 120 -20.11 -23.93 3.32
CA MET A 120 -21.48 -24.46 3.41
C MET A 120 -22.29 -24.24 2.12
N ALA A 121 -21.97 -23.19 1.36
CA ALA A 121 -22.59 -22.93 0.07
C ALA A 121 -22.09 -23.90 -1.02
N THR A 122 -20.80 -24.25 -1.02
CA THR A 122 -20.22 -25.21 -1.97
C THR A 122 -20.55 -26.66 -1.63
N ASP A 123 -20.58 -27.02 -0.35
CA ASP A 123 -20.75 -28.41 0.11
C ASP A 123 -22.22 -28.87 0.08
N GLY A 124 -23.14 -28.02 -0.37
CA GLY A 124 -24.57 -28.32 -0.49
C GLY A 124 -25.33 -28.30 0.84
N THR A 125 -24.69 -28.03 1.98
CA THR A 125 -25.34 -27.94 3.31
C THR A 125 -26.40 -26.84 3.37
N PHE A 126 -26.28 -25.84 2.51
CA PHE A 126 -27.26 -24.75 2.34
C PHE A 126 -28.67 -25.22 1.95
N THR A 127 -28.80 -26.41 1.33
CA THR A 127 -30.09 -26.96 0.91
C THR A 127 -30.89 -27.53 2.09
N ASN A 128 -30.20 -28.05 3.10
CA ASN A 128 -30.79 -28.61 4.33
C ASN A 128 -31.35 -27.54 5.28
N LEU A 129 -31.00 -26.27 5.07
CA LEU A 129 -31.50 -25.15 5.87
C LEU A 129 -32.89 -24.71 5.41
N SER A 130 -33.71 -24.30 6.37
CA SER A 130 -35.00 -23.68 6.08
C SER A 130 -34.83 -22.37 5.29
N LYS A 131 -35.85 -21.94 4.54
CA LYS A 131 -35.81 -20.67 3.78
C LYS A 131 -35.44 -19.47 4.66
N ARG A 132 -35.92 -19.46 5.92
CA ARG A 132 -35.63 -18.41 6.90
C ARG A 132 -34.17 -18.41 7.33
N GLU A 133 -33.61 -19.57 7.66
CA GLU A 133 -32.21 -19.70 8.06
C GLU A 133 -31.28 -19.37 6.90
N ARG A 134 -31.60 -19.85 5.70
CA ARG A 134 -30.88 -19.52 4.47
C ARG A 134 -30.77 -18.01 4.28
N LEU A 135 -31.89 -17.29 4.40
CA LEU A 135 -31.92 -15.83 4.29
C LEU A 135 -31.06 -15.15 5.37
N GLN A 136 -31.08 -15.65 6.61
CA GLN A 136 -30.25 -15.10 7.68
C GLN A 136 -28.75 -15.31 7.42
N VAL A 137 -28.36 -16.50 6.97
CA VAL A 137 -26.97 -16.81 6.63
C VAL A 137 -26.49 -15.97 5.45
N THR A 138 -27.30 -15.83 4.39
CA THR A 138 -26.98 -14.96 3.25
C THR A 138 -26.81 -13.49 3.67
N ARG A 139 -27.71 -12.96 4.51
CA ARG A 139 -27.59 -11.59 5.05
C ARG A 139 -26.34 -11.43 5.91
N GLN A 140 -26.01 -12.43 6.73
CA GLN A 140 -24.80 -12.43 7.54
C GLN A 140 -23.55 -12.44 6.66
N ARG A 141 -23.52 -13.25 5.60
CA ARG A 141 -22.42 -13.32 4.64
C ARG A 141 -22.20 -12.00 3.91
N ALA A 142 -23.27 -11.39 3.40
CA ALA A 142 -23.21 -10.11 2.72
C ALA A 142 -22.73 -8.98 3.64
N LYS A 143 -23.17 -8.98 4.92
CA LYS A 143 -22.70 -8.02 5.92
C LYS A 143 -21.21 -8.18 6.23
N LEU A 144 -20.75 -9.43 6.37
CA LEU A 144 -19.34 -9.74 6.61
C LEU A 144 -18.48 -9.35 5.41
N GLU A 145 -18.92 -9.65 4.18
CA GLU A 145 -18.20 -9.26 2.95
C GLU A 145 -17.96 -7.76 2.91
N LYS A 146 -19.04 -7.01 3.12
CA LYS A 146 -19.03 -5.55 2.99
C LYS A 146 -18.09 -4.90 4.02
N THR A 147 -17.90 -5.53 5.18
CA THR A 147 -17.12 -4.95 6.29
C THR A 147 -15.69 -5.47 6.35
N LEU A 148 -15.49 -6.77 6.06
CA LEU A 148 -14.23 -7.50 6.31
C LEU A 148 -13.73 -8.27 5.07
N GLY A 149 -14.35 -8.13 3.89
CA GLY A 149 -13.98 -8.89 2.68
C GLY A 149 -12.53 -8.67 2.24
N SER A 150 -12.04 -7.43 2.35
CA SER A 150 -10.67 -7.03 2.02
C SER A 150 -9.60 -7.49 3.01
N ILE A 151 -9.97 -7.92 4.22
CA ILE A 151 -9.02 -8.38 5.25
C ILE A 151 -9.03 -9.91 5.39
N VAL A 152 -9.64 -10.62 4.44
CA VAL A 152 -9.72 -12.09 4.45
C VAL A 152 -8.35 -12.73 4.48
N ASP A 153 -7.43 -12.20 3.66
CA ASP A 153 -6.06 -12.70 3.52
C ASP A 153 -5.15 -12.23 4.66
N LEU A 154 -5.67 -11.44 5.59
CA LEU A 154 -4.89 -10.87 6.68
C LEU A 154 -4.69 -11.90 7.81
N THR A 155 -3.53 -12.56 7.78
CA THR A 155 -3.17 -13.57 8.81
C THR A 155 -2.59 -12.95 10.08
N ARG A 156 -1.83 -11.86 9.96
CA ARG A 156 -1.14 -11.14 11.04
C ARG A 156 -1.60 -9.69 11.10
N LEU A 157 -1.26 -8.96 12.16
CA LEU A 157 -1.53 -7.52 12.22
C LEU A 157 -0.82 -6.79 11.06
N PRO A 158 -1.44 -5.73 10.52
CA PRO A 158 -0.78 -4.91 9.51
C PRO A 158 0.44 -4.21 10.12
N SER A 159 1.45 -3.95 9.30
CA SER A 159 2.67 -3.28 9.77
C SER A 159 2.59 -1.77 9.72
N ALA A 160 1.61 -1.23 9.00
CA ALA A 160 1.28 0.19 8.99
C ALA A 160 -0.21 0.40 8.73
N LEU A 161 -0.70 1.55 9.18
CA LEU A 161 -2.06 2.01 8.95
C LEU A 161 -2.03 3.29 8.11
N PHE A 162 -2.80 3.36 7.04
CA PHE A 162 -3.08 4.60 6.32
C PHE A 162 -4.51 5.05 6.60
N VAL A 163 -4.70 6.27 7.07
CA VAL A 163 -6.02 6.80 7.49
C VAL A 163 -6.40 8.03 6.67
N VAL A 164 -7.63 8.04 6.15
CA VAL A 164 -8.26 9.23 5.57
C VAL A 164 -9.21 9.82 6.62
N ASP A 165 -8.97 11.07 7.03
CA ASP A 165 -9.70 11.79 8.08
C ASP A 165 -9.48 11.19 9.49
N VAL A 166 -8.50 11.77 10.20
CA VAL A 166 -8.10 11.37 11.56
C VAL A 166 -9.22 11.60 12.57
N CYS A 167 -9.98 12.68 12.43
CA CYS A 167 -11.11 12.98 13.31
C CYS A 167 -12.18 11.90 13.21
N LYS A 168 -12.48 11.48 11.97
CA LYS A 168 -13.46 10.42 11.72
C LYS A 168 -12.98 9.09 12.28
N GLU A 169 -11.73 8.73 12.02
CA GLU A 169 -11.16 7.41 12.36
C GLU A 169 -10.28 7.38 13.60
N HIS A 170 -10.55 8.27 14.56
CA HIS A 170 -9.82 8.37 15.83
C HIS A 170 -9.73 7.03 16.60
N ILE A 171 -10.70 6.13 16.45
CA ILE A 171 -10.66 4.79 17.07
C ILE A 171 -9.53 3.95 16.46
N ALA A 172 -9.39 3.98 15.12
CA ALA A 172 -8.35 3.23 14.42
C ALA A 172 -6.95 3.75 14.79
N VAL A 173 -6.78 5.08 14.82
CA VAL A 173 -5.53 5.75 15.22
C VAL A 173 -5.16 5.39 16.66
N ARG A 174 -6.11 5.45 17.59
CA ARG A 174 -5.87 5.10 19.01
C ARG A 174 -5.49 3.63 19.18
N GLU A 175 -6.13 2.72 18.45
CA GLU A 175 -5.79 1.30 18.49
C GLU A 175 -4.39 1.03 17.91
N ALA A 176 -4.04 1.67 16.79
CA ALA A 176 -2.72 1.57 16.17
C ALA A 176 -1.62 2.09 17.10
N LYS A 177 -1.81 3.28 17.70
CA LYS A 177 -0.89 3.87 18.68
C LYS A 177 -0.66 2.96 19.88
N ARG A 178 -1.73 2.35 20.42
CA ARG A 178 -1.63 1.41 21.55
C ARG A 178 -0.79 0.17 21.22
N LEU A 179 -0.77 -0.26 19.97
CA LEU A 179 -0.04 -1.44 19.50
C LEU A 179 1.33 -1.11 18.90
N GLY A 180 1.72 0.18 18.84
CA GLY A 180 2.96 0.62 18.20
C GLY A 180 2.96 0.43 16.68
N ILE A 181 1.80 0.42 16.04
CA ILE A 181 1.69 0.36 14.58
C ILE A 181 1.85 1.79 14.04
N PRO A 182 2.81 2.08 13.16
CA PRO A 182 2.99 3.41 12.57
C PRO A 182 1.75 3.82 11.77
N VAL A 183 1.34 5.07 11.96
CA VAL A 183 0.16 5.66 11.32
C VAL A 183 0.60 6.72 10.32
N PHE A 184 0.14 6.53 9.09
CA PHE A 184 0.18 7.49 7.99
C PHE A 184 -1.23 8.06 7.85
N ALA A 185 -1.38 9.36 7.66
CA ALA A 185 -2.72 9.91 7.52
C ALA A 185 -2.78 11.18 6.68
N MET A 186 -3.91 11.34 5.99
CA MET A 186 -4.34 12.64 5.49
C MET A 186 -4.90 13.46 6.65
N VAL A 187 -4.28 14.61 6.91
CA VAL A 187 -4.61 15.49 8.03
C VAL A 187 -5.11 16.82 7.51
N ASP A 188 -6.41 17.07 7.69
CA ASP A 188 -6.97 18.40 7.46
C ASP A 188 -6.77 19.27 8.72
N THR A 189 -6.92 20.57 8.55
CA THR A 189 -6.82 21.65 9.53
C THR A 189 -7.61 21.47 10.82
N ASN A 190 -8.64 20.61 10.87
CA ASN A 190 -9.42 20.29 12.08
C ASN A 190 -8.82 19.15 12.92
N SER A 191 -7.88 18.40 12.37
CA SER A 191 -7.32 17.18 12.96
C SER A 191 -6.06 17.48 13.76
N ASP A 192 -5.74 16.62 14.73
CA ASP A 192 -4.49 16.71 15.50
C ASP A 192 -3.41 15.84 14.84
N PRO A 193 -2.29 16.40 14.35
CA PRO A 193 -1.20 15.63 13.74
C PRO A 193 -0.32 14.90 14.77
N SER A 194 -0.45 15.19 16.07
CA SER A 194 0.50 14.73 17.11
C SER A 194 0.55 13.21 17.29
N ASP A 195 -0.55 12.51 16.99
CA ASP A 195 -0.66 11.05 17.13
C ASP A 195 -0.25 10.28 15.85
N ILE A 196 0.29 10.98 14.85
CA ILE A 196 0.52 10.48 13.51
C ILE A 196 2.02 10.58 13.20
N GLU A 197 2.62 9.46 12.84
CA GLU A 197 4.06 9.40 12.56
C GLU A 197 4.38 10.10 11.23
N PHE A 198 3.54 9.89 10.22
CA PHE A 198 3.66 10.48 8.89
C PHE A 198 2.40 11.27 8.53
N PRO A 199 2.25 12.51 9.05
CA PRO A 199 1.12 13.35 8.73
C PRO A 199 1.30 13.96 7.34
N ILE A 200 0.30 13.80 6.47
CA ILE A 200 0.23 14.42 5.14
C ILE A 200 -0.83 15.52 5.22
N PRO A 201 -0.42 16.81 5.32
CA PRO A 201 -1.37 17.91 5.37
C PRO A 201 -2.13 18.00 4.05
N ALA A 202 -3.44 17.71 4.06
CA ALA A 202 -4.23 17.61 2.85
C ALA A 202 -5.72 17.71 3.13
N ASN A 203 -6.47 18.22 2.15
CA ASN A 203 -7.92 18.18 2.13
C ASN A 203 -8.44 16.73 2.07
N ASP A 204 -9.20 16.32 3.08
CA ASP A 204 -9.83 15.00 3.15
C ASP A 204 -11.33 14.99 2.74
N ASP A 205 -11.90 16.14 2.40
CA ASP A 205 -13.29 16.29 1.94
C ASP A 205 -13.44 16.17 0.42
N ALA A 206 -12.41 16.55 -0.33
CA ALA A 206 -12.44 16.54 -1.80
C ALA A 206 -12.03 15.17 -2.37
N SER A 207 -12.92 14.56 -3.16
CA SER A 207 -12.64 13.29 -3.85
C SER A 207 -11.40 13.35 -4.75
N LYS A 208 -11.15 14.48 -5.44
CA LYS A 208 -9.94 14.65 -6.27
C LYS A 208 -8.65 14.64 -5.44
N SER A 209 -8.64 15.36 -4.32
CA SER A 209 -7.52 15.37 -3.37
C SER A 209 -7.22 13.97 -2.85
N ILE A 210 -8.24 13.27 -2.33
CA ILE A 210 -8.10 11.89 -1.82
C ILE A 210 -7.60 10.95 -2.92
N SER A 211 -8.16 11.04 -4.12
CA SER A 211 -7.74 10.23 -5.27
C SER A 211 -6.27 10.46 -5.61
N LEU A 212 -5.82 11.72 -5.66
CA LEU A 212 -4.44 12.05 -5.99
C LEU A 212 -3.49 11.44 -4.95
N ILE A 213 -3.66 11.77 -3.66
CA ILE A 213 -2.79 11.30 -2.58
C ILE A 213 -2.73 9.77 -2.51
N ILE A 214 -3.89 9.09 -2.55
CA ILE A 214 -3.93 7.62 -2.54
C ILE A 214 -3.28 7.04 -3.79
N GLY A 215 -3.47 7.67 -4.95
CA GLY A 215 -2.84 7.24 -6.20
C GLY A 215 -1.32 7.20 -6.10
N ILE A 216 -0.72 8.28 -5.58
CA ILE A 216 0.73 8.41 -5.42
C ILE A 216 1.27 7.37 -4.43
N LEU A 217 0.54 7.13 -3.32
CA LEU A 217 0.93 6.11 -2.35
C LEU A 217 0.78 4.70 -2.91
N CYS A 218 -0.26 4.42 -3.69
CA CYS A 218 -0.41 3.14 -4.38
C CYS A 218 0.73 2.91 -5.38
N GLN A 219 1.12 3.91 -6.16
CA GLN A 219 2.29 3.82 -7.05
C GLN A 219 3.58 3.52 -6.26
N ALA A 220 3.78 4.18 -5.12
CA ALA A 220 4.92 3.89 -4.24
C ALA A 220 4.91 2.44 -3.71
N ILE A 221 3.72 1.90 -3.41
CA ILE A 221 3.56 0.50 -3.00
C ILE A 221 3.90 -0.44 -4.15
N GLU A 222 3.41 -0.16 -5.35
CA GLU A 222 3.64 -0.95 -6.54
C GLU A 222 5.13 -1.03 -6.87
N GLU A 223 5.82 0.11 -6.91
CA GLU A 223 7.29 0.17 -7.04
C GLU A 223 8.00 -0.70 -5.99
N GLY A 224 7.60 -0.59 -4.72
CA GLY A 224 8.20 -1.38 -3.65
C GLY A 224 7.94 -2.87 -3.80
N LEU A 225 6.76 -3.27 -4.29
CA LEU A 225 6.43 -4.67 -4.57
C LEU A 225 7.20 -5.20 -5.77
N ASP A 226 7.45 -4.39 -6.78
CA ASP A 226 8.19 -4.79 -7.98
C ASP A 226 9.69 -4.90 -7.70
N GLU A 227 10.28 -3.96 -6.96
CA GLU A 227 11.66 -4.09 -6.45
C GLU A 227 11.85 -5.39 -5.67
N ARG A 228 10.87 -5.75 -4.84
CA ARG A 228 10.91 -7.01 -4.09
C ARG A 228 10.84 -8.24 -5.00
N LYS A 229 10.08 -8.19 -6.11
CA LYS A 229 10.04 -9.31 -7.06
C LYS A 229 11.40 -9.49 -7.72
N LEU A 230 11.99 -8.38 -8.20
CA LEU A 230 13.31 -8.38 -8.80
C LEU A 230 14.38 -8.92 -7.84
N GLU A 231 14.38 -8.49 -6.57
CA GLU A 231 15.32 -9.02 -5.57
C GLU A 231 15.16 -10.53 -5.32
N LYS A 232 13.92 -11.04 -5.38
CA LYS A 232 13.67 -12.49 -5.24
C LYS A 232 14.03 -13.30 -6.47
N ASP A 233 14.01 -12.68 -7.65
CA ASP A 233 14.40 -13.32 -8.90
C ASP A 233 15.93 -13.31 -9.06
N LYS A 234 16.64 -12.37 -8.39
CA LYS A 234 18.10 -12.32 -8.29
C LYS A 234 18.69 -13.22 -7.20
N GLU A 235 17.95 -13.51 -6.12
CA GLU A 235 18.40 -14.52 -5.14
C GLU A 235 18.24 -15.93 -5.75
N PRO A 236 19.31 -16.76 -5.82
CA PRO A 236 19.19 -18.11 -6.31
C PRO A 236 18.14 -18.85 -5.50
N SER A 237 17.18 -19.48 -6.18
CA SER A 237 16.03 -20.03 -5.50
C SER A 237 16.51 -21.06 -4.46
N GLN A 238 15.83 -21.16 -3.31
CA GLN A 238 16.16 -22.21 -2.33
C GLN A 238 16.11 -23.62 -2.93
N LYS A 239 15.49 -23.81 -4.10
CA LYS A 239 15.53 -25.08 -4.84
C LYS A 239 16.87 -25.26 -5.57
N ASP A 240 17.43 -24.21 -6.15
CA ASP A 240 18.71 -24.24 -6.86
C ASP A 240 19.86 -24.42 -5.87
N LYS A 241 19.86 -23.67 -4.76
CA LYS A 241 20.81 -23.90 -3.64
C LYS A 241 20.76 -25.32 -3.09
N LYS A 242 19.57 -25.92 -3.03
CA LYS A 242 19.37 -27.29 -2.56
C LYS A 242 19.71 -28.35 -3.62
N PHE A 243 19.67 -27.99 -4.90
CA PHE A 243 20.12 -28.84 -6.00
C PHE A 243 21.64 -28.88 -6.07
N ILE A 244 22.28 -27.71 -6.05
CA ILE A 244 23.75 -27.53 -6.03
C ILE A 244 24.34 -28.24 -4.81
N ARG A 245 23.80 -28.00 -3.61
CA ARG A 245 24.25 -28.70 -2.39
C ARG A 245 24.10 -30.22 -2.49
N LYS A 246 23.00 -30.71 -3.06
CA LYS A 246 22.76 -32.14 -3.23
C LYS A 246 23.67 -32.78 -4.28
N GLU A 247 24.04 -32.03 -5.33
CA GLU A 247 24.98 -32.48 -6.35
C GLU A 247 26.42 -32.52 -5.83
N LEU A 248 26.80 -31.56 -4.97
CA LEU A 248 28.10 -31.53 -4.29
C LEU A 248 28.22 -32.59 -3.18
N GLU A 249 27.13 -32.89 -2.45
CA GLU A 249 27.06 -33.99 -1.47
C GLU A 249 27.24 -35.37 -2.14
N ILE A 250 26.80 -35.55 -3.39
CA ILE A 250 27.00 -36.81 -4.16
C ILE A 250 28.48 -37.03 -4.52
N LYS A 251 29.32 -35.99 -4.49
CA LYS A 251 30.75 -36.06 -4.81
C LYS A 251 31.65 -36.32 -3.59
N ASP A 252 31.08 -36.66 -2.42
CA ASP A 252 31.79 -36.92 -1.14
C ASP A 252 32.78 -35.80 -0.73
N LEU A 253 32.46 -34.56 -1.04
CA LEU A 253 33.21 -33.39 -0.59
C LEU A 253 32.90 -33.11 0.90
N PRO A 254 33.88 -32.68 1.71
CA PRO A 254 33.63 -32.31 3.09
C PRO A 254 32.72 -31.06 3.17
N ASP A 255 31.80 -31.04 4.13
CA ASP A 255 30.74 -30.01 4.28
C ASP A 255 31.28 -28.57 4.24
N SER A 256 32.47 -28.33 4.79
CA SER A 256 33.12 -27.01 4.81
C SER A 256 33.53 -26.51 3.42
N VAL A 257 33.80 -27.42 2.47
CA VAL A 257 34.15 -27.09 1.08
C VAL A 257 32.88 -26.89 0.25
N ILE A 258 31.82 -27.63 0.56
CA ILE A 258 30.51 -27.44 -0.08
C ILE A 258 29.95 -26.05 0.28
N GLU A 259 30.06 -25.64 1.54
CA GLU A 259 29.64 -24.30 1.95
C GLU A 259 30.45 -23.20 1.26
N ALA A 260 31.77 -23.35 1.15
CA ALA A 260 32.62 -22.38 0.45
C ALA A 260 32.33 -22.28 -1.05
N ILE A 261 32.06 -23.41 -1.74
CA ILE A 261 31.73 -23.41 -3.18
C ILE A 261 30.36 -22.79 -3.43
N VAL A 262 29.37 -23.05 -2.56
CA VAL A 262 28.04 -22.45 -2.67
C VAL A 262 28.10 -20.93 -2.41
N GLU A 263 28.99 -20.48 -1.52
CA GLU A 263 29.24 -19.04 -1.30
C GLU A 263 30.00 -18.38 -2.46
N GLU A 264 31.03 -19.03 -3.03
CA GLU A 264 31.76 -18.51 -4.20
C GLU A 264 30.86 -18.43 -5.46
N GLU A 265 30.05 -19.45 -5.74
CA GLU A 265 29.10 -19.41 -6.87
C GLU A 265 28.03 -18.32 -6.68
N GLU A 266 27.64 -18.05 -5.43
CA GLU A 266 26.71 -16.96 -5.09
C GLU A 266 27.34 -15.57 -5.27
N GLU A 267 28.65 -15.40 -5.04
CA GLU A 267 29.35 -14.14 -5.33
C GLU A 267 29.55 -13.92 -6.84
N VAL A 268 29.84 -14.98 -7.61
CA VAL A 268 30.07 -14.88 -9.06
C VAL A 268 28.77 -14.60 -9.84
N GLU A 269 27.63 -15.18 -9.47
CA GLU A 269 26.33 -14.86 -10.10
C GLU A 269 25.89 -13.41 -9.86
N VAL A 270 26.29 -12.80 -8.75
CA VAL A 270 25.95 -11.41 -8.41
C VAL A 270 26.78 -10.40 -9.24
N ASP A 271 28.01 -10.78 -9.63
CA ASP A 271 28.92 -9.92 -10.41
C ASP A 271 28.71 -10.02 -11.94
N GLU A 272 28.04 -11.04 -12.46
CA GLU A 272 27.82 -11.26 -13.92
C GLU A 272 26.57 -10.57 -14.52
N GLU A 273 25.91 -9.60 -13.87
CA GLU A 273 24.86 -8.83 -14.57
C GLU A 273 25.43 -8.09 -15.80
N PRO A 274 24.74 -8.12 -16.96
CA PRO A 274 25.30 -7.60 -18.19
C PRO A 274 25.38 -6.08 -18.14
N ALA A 275 26.60 -5.55 -18.26
CA ALA A 275 26.83 -4.18 -18.66
C ALA A 275 26.07 -3.94 -19.98
N THR A 276 25.07 -3.07 -19.94
CA THR A 276 24.30 -2.64 -21.11
C THR A 276 25.23 -2.16 -22.23
N GLU A 277 25.15 -2.83 -23.38
CA GLU A 277 25.80 -2.41 -24.63
C GLU A 277 25.28 -1.02 -25.04
N GLU A 278 26.10 0.01 -24.83
CA GLU A 278 26.08 1.21 -25.67
C GLU A 278 26.65 0.80 -27.03
N THR A 279 25.82 0.72 -28.06
CA THR A 279 26.29 0.63 -29.45
C THR A 279 26.23 2.01 -30.08
N GLU A 280 27.43 2.58 -30.23
CA GLU A 280 27.76 3.66 -31.16
C GLU A 280 27.38 3.25 -32.59
N GLU A 281 26.54 4.04 -33.26
CA GLU A 281 26.44 4.04 -34.72
C GLU A 281 27.05 5.35 -35.23
N GLU A 282 28.34 5.31 -35.60
CA GLU A 282 28.92 6.26 -36.55
C GLU A 282 29.72 5.52 -37.63
N GLU A 283 29.38 5.88 -38.87
CA GLU A 283 30.21 5.95 -40.07
C GLU A 283 30.43 4.73 -41.01
N THR A 284 29.69 4.80 -42.13
CA THR A 284 30.20 5.17 -43.48
C THR A 284 30.29 4.13 -44.62
N THR A 285 30.02 4.69 -45.80
CA THR A 285 30.38 4.31 -47.20
C THR A 285 29.38 3.40 -47.94
N ALA A 286 28.99 3.66 -49.20
CA ALA A 286 29.24 4.74 -50.15
C ALA A 286 28.22 4.65 -51.31
N GLU A 287 27.96 5.79 -51.95
CA GLU A 287 27.68 6.05 -53.38
C GLU A 287 27.03 4.96 -54.25
N VAL A 288 25.89 5.27 -54.91
CA VAL A 288 25.80 5.51 -56.37
C VAL A 288 24.52 6.32 -56.67
N ASP A 289 24.76 7.59 -57.01
CA ASP A 289 24.29 8.39 -58.16
C ASP A 289 23.00 8.07 -58.97
N GLU A 290 22.50 9.17 -59.54
CA GLU A 290 21.65 9.36 -60.74
C GLU A 290 20.12 9.55 -60.63
N ASN A 291 19.73 10.77 -61.06
CA ASN A 291 18.55 11.15 -61.88
C ASN A 291 17.18 11.14 -61.19
N GLU A 292 16.22 12.01 -61.50
CA GLU A 292 16.03 13.15 -62.40
C GLU A 292 14.68 13.76 -61.93
N GLU A 293 14.57 15.10 -62.01
CA GLU A 293 13.37 15.88 -62.35
C GLU A 293 12.01 15.78 -61.58
N GLU A 294 11.43 16.98 -61.46
CA GLU A 294 10.05 17.42 -61.09
C GLU A 294 9.62 17.54 -59.62
#